data_AF-A0A317MAY4-F1
#
_entry.id   AF-A0A317MAY4-F1
#
_cell.length_a   1.000
_cell.length_b   1.000
_cell.length_c   1.000
_cell.angle_alpha   90.00
_cell.angle_beta   90.00
_cell.angle_gamma   90.00
#
_symmetry.space_group_name_H-M   'P 1'
#
loop_
_entity.id
_entity.type
_entity.pdbx_description
1 polymer ?
#
loop_
_entity_poly.entity_id
_entity_poly.type
_entity_poly.pdbx_seq_one_letter_code
_entity_poly.pdbx_strand_id
1 'polypeptide(L)'
;MSFDWDLYIKLGKKLCTTNNEEEVRAGISRAYYGLYNKLRIYKGLTTKFRPHKELIDKLLLAEEFDEEEDLSKLLQDLKECREQVDYDGIKRIDSQYSNRFWMKLEEALQIFNQNKT
;
A
#
# COMPACT_ATOMS: atom_id res chain seq x y z
N MET A 1 -21.61 -8.83 -0.59
CA MET A 1 -20.58 -8.45 -1.58
C MET A 1 -19.31 -8.13 -0.82
N SER A 2 -18.21 -8.83 -1.11
CA SER A 2 -16.88 -8.38 -0.71
C SER A 2 -16.42 -7.29 -1.68
N PHE A 3 -15.82 -6.22 -1.16
CA PHE A 3 -15.19 -5.21 -2.01
C PHE A 3 -13.98 -5.81 -2.73
N ASP A 4 -13.81 -5.51 -4.01
CA ASP A 4 -12.70 -6.01 -4.82
C ASP A 4 -11.49 -5.08 -4.72
N TRP A 5 -10.58 -5.42 -3.82
CA TRP A 5 -9.35 -4.66 -3.58
C TRP A 5 -8.38 -4.72 -4.77
N ASP A 6 -8.41 -5.77 -5.59
CA ASP A 6 -7.55 -5.89 -6.77
C ASP A 6 -8.00 -4.92 -7.87
N LEU A 7 -9.31 -4.77 -8.08
CA LEU A 7 -9.84 -3.71 -8.94
C LEU A 7 -9.49 -2.31 -8.41
N TYR A 8 -9.48 -2.12 -7.09
CA TYR A 8 -9.12 -0.83 -6.48
C TYR A 8 -7.65 -0.46 -6.70
N ILE A 9 -6.74 -1.43 -6.59
CA ILE A 9 -5.32 -1.25 -6.92
C ILE A 9 -5.16 -0.94 -8.41
N LYS A 10 -5.83 -1.69 -9.30
CA LYS A 10 -5.79 -1.45 -10.75
C LYS A 10 -6.27 -0.05 -11.12
N LEU A 11 -7.33 0.43 -10.48
CA LEU A 11 -7.80 1.81 -10.65
C LEU A 11 -6.73 2.82 -10.18
N GLY A 12 -6.10 2.56 -9.04
CA GLY A 12 -4.97 3.38 -8.57
C GLY A 12 -3.86 3.47 -9.61
N LYS A 13 -3.50 2.34 -10.23
CA LYS A 13 -2.47 2.28 -11.29
C LYS A 13 -2.85 3.12 -12.49
N LYS A 14 -4.10 3.03 -12.95
CA LYS A 14 -4.61 3.84 -14.06
C LYS A 14 -4.55 5.34 -13.78
N LEU A 15 -4.88 5.77 -12.57
CA LEU A 15 -4.82 7.18 -12.20
C LEU A 15 -3.38 7.71 -12.14
N CYS A 16 -2.43 6.86 -11.79
CA CYS A 16 -1.01 7.22 -11.75
C CYS A 16 -0.36 7.38 -13.14
N THR A 17 -1.03 7.00 -14.23
CA THR A 17 -0.49 7.15 -15.60
C THR A 17 -0.82 8.49 -16.25
N THR A 18 -1.55 9.36 -15.56
CA THR A 18 -1.97 10.66 -16.11
C THR A 18 -0.95 11.75 -15.77
N ASN A 19 -1.06 12.91 -16.43
CA ASN A 19 -0.23 14.08 -16.12
C ASN A 19 -0.87 14.99 -15.07
N ASN A 20 -2.02 14.60 -14.50
CA ASN A 20 -2.72 15.38 -13.49
C ASN A 20 -2.25 14.95 -12.10
N GLU A 21 -1.64 15.87 -11.36
CA GLU A 21 -1.14 15.61 -10.02
C GLU A 21 -2.24 15.08 -9.09
N GLU A 22 -3.44 15.66 -9.10
CA GLU A 22 -4.55 15.25 -8.25
C GLU A 22 -4.94 13.78 -8.49
N GLU A 23 -4.94 13.36 -9.75
CA GLU A 23 -5.20 11.97 -10.13
C GLU A 23 -4.07 11.04 -9.67
N VAL A 24 -2.81 11.44 -9.84
CA VAL A 24 -1.66 10.67 -9.35
C VAL A 24 -1.72 10.52 -7.83
N ARG A 25 -2.02 11.60 -7.10
CA ARG A 25 -2.18 11.58 -5.64
C ARG A 25 -3.30 10.60 -5.23
N ALA A 26 -4.45 10.73 -5.89
CA ALA A 26 -5.59 9.86 -5.72
C ALA A 26 -5.30 8.39 -6.06
N GLY A 27 -4.41 8.14 -7.03
CA GLY A 27 -3.97 6.82 -7.45
C GLY A 27 -3.08 6.13 -6.42
N ILE A 28 -2.09 6.85 -5.89
CA ILE A 28 -1.21 6.38 -4.80
C ILE A 28 -2.02 6.00 -3.57
N SER A 29 -2.93 6.87 -3.14
CA SER A 29 -3.77 6.62 -1.97
C SER A 29 -4.64 5.37 -2.15
N ARG A 30 -5.27 5.21 -3.32
CA ARG A 30 -6.07 4.01 -3.67
C ARG A 30 -5.24 2.73 -3.63
N ALA A 31 -4.08 2.75 -4.27
CA ALA A 31 -3.19 1.60 -4.35
C ALA A 31 -2.72 1.15 -2.96
N TYR A 32 -2.28 2.10 -2.13
CA TYR A 32 -1.91 1.84 -0.74
C TYR A 32 -3.06 1.20 0.04
N TYR A 33 -4.25 1.80 0.02
CA TYR A 33 -5.40 1.26 0.76
C TYR A 33 -5.84 -0.11 0.23
N GLY A 34 -5.67 -0.38 -1.07
CA GLY A 34 -5.92 -1.70 -1.65
C GLY A 34 -5.02 -2.77 -1.04
N LEU A 35 -3.70 -2.56 -1.06
CA LEU A 35 -2.73 -3.47 -0.43
C LEU A 35 -2.97 -3.59 1.08
N TYR A 36 -3.11 -2.47 1.77
CA TYR A 36 -3.35 -2.42 3.21
C TYR A 36 -4.57 -3.26 3.61
N ASN A 37 -5.70 -3.12 2.92
CA ASN A 37 -6.89 -3.89 3.27
C ASN A 37 -6.76 -5.37 2.93
N LYS A 38 -6.05 -5.74 1.85
CA LYS A 38 -5.73 -7.15 1.55
C LYS A 38 -4.93 -7.78 2.70
N LEU A 39 -3.87 -7.12 3.14
CA LEU A 39 -3.02 -7.56 4.26
C LEU A 39 -3.77 -7.59 5.59
N ARG A 40 -4.57 -6.55 5.87
CA ARG A 40 -5.39 -6.45 7.08
C ARG A 40 -6.39 -7.61 7.19
N ILE A 41 -7.06 -7.94 6.09
CA ILE A 41 -8.01 -9.06 6.02
C ILE A 41 -7.28 -10.38 6.22
N TYR A 42 -6.15 -10.58 5.53
CA TYR A 42 -5.33 -11.78 5.66
C TYR A 42 -4.87 -12.01 7.11
N LYS A 43 -4.39 -10.96 7.78
CA LYS A 43 -3.98 -11.02 9.19
C LYS A 43 -5.13 -11.03 10.20
N GLY A 44 -6.38 -11.06 9.74
CA GLY A 44 -7.57 -11.10 10.60
C GLY A 44 -7.73 -9.87 11.51
N LEU A 45 -7.19 -8.71 11.12
CA LEU A 45 -7.16 -7.52 11.97
C LEU A 45 -8.49 -6.77 11.94
N THR A 46 -9.08 -6.56 13.13
CA THR A 46 -10.36 -5.85 13.31
C THR A 46 -10.23 -4.54 14.07
N THR A 47 -9.02 -4.21 14.53
CA THR A 47 -8.75 -3.01 15.33
C THR A 47 -9.26 -1.73 14.66
N LYS A 48 -9.68 -0.78 15.50
CA LYS A 48 -9.99 0.59 15.08
C LYS A 48 -8.94 1.61 15.54
N PHE A 49 -8.13 1.26 16.53
CA PHE A 49 -7.12 2.17 17.09
C PHE A 49 -5.77 1.95 16.43
N ARG A 50 -5.18 3.00 15.84
CA ARG A 50 -3.89 2.95 15.12
C ARG A 50 -3.75 1.76 14.13
N PRO A 51 -4.72 1.57 13.23
CA PRO A 51 -4.86 0.32 12.49
C PRO A 51 -3.75 0.07 11.46
N HIS A 52 -3.01 1.11 11.05
CA HIS A 52 -1.84 0.96 10.19
C HIS A 52 -0.62 0.47 10.96
N LYS A 53 -0.35 1.07 12.13
CA LYS A 53 0.78 0.68 12.98
C LYS A 53 0.64 -0.77 13.44
N GLU A 54 -0.56 -1.16 13.87
CA GLU A 54 -0.80 -2.53 14.31
C GLU A 54 -0.51 -3.57 13.21
N LEU A 55 -0.89 -3.30 11.95
CA LEU A 55 -0.59 -4.20 10.85
C LEU A 55 0.91 -4.29 10.57
N ILE A 56 1.61 -3.14 10.57
CA ILE A 56 3.05 -3.07 10.33
C ILE A 56 3.81 -3.81 11.44
N ASP A 57 3.47 -3.55 12.71
CA ASP A 57 4.06 -4.23 13.86
C ASP A 57 3.76 -5.74 13.81
N LYS A 58 2.55 -6.13 13.40
CA LYS A 58 2.17 -7.55 13.28
C LYS A 58 2.94 -8.25 12.16
N LEU A 59 3.18 -7.61 11.01
CA LEU A 59 4.03 -8.17 9.96
C LEU A 59 5.49 -8.26 10.41
N LEU A 60 5.98 -7.26 11.17
CA LEU A 60 7.35 -7.24 11.65
C LEU A 60 7.65 -8.34 12.68
N LEU A 61 6.67 -8.66 13.53
CA LEU A 61 6.82 -9.61 14.63
C LEU A 61 6.28 -11.01 14.31
N ALA A 62 5.61 -11.18 13.17
CA ALA A 62 5.11 -12.48 12.76
C ALA A 62 6.19 -13.27 12.04
N GLU A 63 6.12 -14.60 12.20
CA GLU A 63 6.98 -15.58 11.55
C GLU A 63 6.10 -16.55 10.75
N GLU A 64 5.06 -16.05 10.06
CA GLU A 64 4.25 -16.90 9.18
C GLU A 64 5.03 -17.26 7.90
N PHE A 65 5.91 -16.37 7.43
CA PHE A 65 6.84 -16.61 6.33
C PHE A 65 8.08 -15.70 6.43
N ASP A 66 9.16 -16.09 5.74
CA ASP A 66 10.48 -15.46 5.90
C ASP A 66 10.50 -13.99 5.45
N GLU A 67 9.73 -13.62 4.42
CA GLU A 67 9.71 -12.27 3.86
C GLU A 67 8.74 -11.29 4.57
N GLU A 68 8.18 -11.63 5.73
CA GLU A 68 7.24 -10.76 6.44
C GLU A 68 7.86 -9.46 6.94
N GLU A 69 9.11 -9.51 7.39
CA GLU A 69 9.85 -8.32 7.80
C GLU A 69 10.02 -7.35 6.62
N ASP A 70 10.33 -7.88 5.42
CA ASP A 70 10.48 -7.07 4.21
C ASP A 70 9.14 -6.48 3.77
N LEU A 71 8.05 -7.26 3.86
CA LEU A 71 6.71 -6.79 3.61
C LEU A 71 6.29 -5.68 4.60
N SER A 72 6.70 -5.78 5.86
CA SER A 72 6.47 -4.74 6.88
C SER A 72 7.18 -3.44 6.52
N LYS A 73 8.47 -3.50 6.16
CA LYS A 73 9.26 -2.34 5.72
C LYS A 73 8.67 -1.68 4.47
N LEU A 74 8.30 -2.48 3.46
CA LEU A 74 7.65 -1.99 2.25
C LEU A 74 6.31 -1.30 2.58
N LEU A 75 5.49 -1.89 3.45
CA LEU A 75 4.22 -1.30 3.84
C LEU A 75 4.39 0.02 4.61
N GLN A 76 5.39 0.11 5.49
CA GLN A 76 5.75 1.34 6.18
C GLN A 76 6.18 2.43 5.19
N ASP A 77 7.06 2.11 4.24
CA ASP A 77 7.49 3.04 3.19
C ASP A 77 6.31 3.54 2.34
N LEU A 78 5.44 2.62 1.92
CA LEU A 78 4.25 2.94 1.11
C LEU A 78 3.26 3.82 1.88
N LYS A 79 3.10 3.58 3.19
CA LYS A 79 2.30 4.42 4.08
C LYS A 79 2.85 5.84 4.14
N GLU A 80 4.15 5.98 4.34
CA GLU A 80 4.80 7.30 4.39
C GLU A 80 4.68 8.04 3.06
N CYS A 81 4.85 7.35 1.94
CA CYS A 81 4.59 7.92 0.62
C CYS A 81 3.15 8.42 0.49
N ARG A 82 2.17 7.62 0.92
CA ARG A 82 0.76 7.99 0.89
C ARG A 82 0.47 9.20 1.78
N GLU A 83 1.03 9.25 2.99
CA GLU A 83 0.84 10.38 3.91
C GLU A 83 1.46 11.68 3.37
N GLN A 84 2.63 11.61 2.73
CA GLN A 84 3.20 12.76 2.02
C GLN A 84 2.27 13.24 0.90
N VAL A 85 1.75 12.30 0.11
CA VAL A 85 0.86 12.60 -1.01
C VAL A 85 -0.49 13.16 -0.58
N ASP A 86 -1.05 12.71 0.54
CA ASP A 86 -2.38 13.13 0.99
C ASP A 86 -2.34 14.42 1.84
N TYR A 87 -1.27 14.63 2.62
CA TYR A 87 -1.23 15.67 3.65
C TYR A 87 -0.08 16.67 3.50
N ASP A 88 0.99 16.30 2.80
CA ASP A 88 2.09 17.22 2.49
C ASP A 88 1.80 17.93 1.16
N GLY A 89 1.13 19.08 1.26
CA GLY A 89 0.75 19.92 0.12
C GLY A 89 1.93 20.64 -0.55
N ILE A 90 3.15 20.54 -0.02
CA ILE A 90 4.32 21.28 -0.53
C ILE A 90 5.06 20.46 -1.59
N LYS A 91 5.02 19.12 -1.49
CA LYS A 91 5.78 18.24 -2.37
C LYS A 91 5.05 18.03 -3.69
N ARG A 92 5.62 18.53 -4.80
CA ARG A 92 5.14 18.21 -6.14
C ARG A 92 5.30 16.71 -6.40
N ILE A 93 4.20 16.05 -6.78
CA ILE A 93 4.22 14.63 -7.13
C ILE A 93 4.41 14.50 -8.64
N ASP A 94 5.56 13.96 -9.05
CA ASP A 94 5.90 13.72 -10.45
C ASP A 94 5.83 12.23 -10.82
N SER A 95 6.05 11.94 -12.10
CA SER A 95 6.05 10.58 -12.62
C SER A 95 7.15 9.70 -12.00
N GLN A 96 8.29 10.28 -11.62
CA GLN A 96 9.35 9.52 -10.95
C GLN A 96 8.93 9.09 -9.55
N TYR A 97 8.25 9.97 -8.80
CA TYR A 97 7.71 9.66 -7.48
C TYR A 97 6.70 8.52 -7.57
N SER A 98 5.76 8.62 -8.51
CA SER A 98 4.75 7.59 -8.74
C SER A 98 5.39 6.25 -9.14
N ASN A 99 6.40 6.26 -10.03
CA ASN A 99 7.10 5.05 -10.43
C ASN A 99 7.80 4.34 -9.26
N ARG A 100 8.48 5.09 -8.38
CA ARG A 100 9.12 4.52 -7.18
C ARG A 100 8.10 3.90 -6.24
N PHE A 101 6.95 4.55 -6.06
CA PHE A 101 5.84 4.00 -5.28
C PHE A 101 5.35 2.68 -5.89
N TRP A 102 5.13 2.62 -7.21
CA TRP A 102 4.64 1.41 -7.87
C TRP A 102 5.62 0.24 -7.80
N MET A 103 6.92 0.49 -7.94
CA MET A 103 7.93 -0.57 -7.78
C MET A 103 7.81 -1.26 -6.41
N LYS A 104 7.75 -0.46 -5.33
CA LYS A 104 7.61 -0.98 -3.96
C LYS A 104 6.27 -1.70 -3.75
N LEU A 105 5.19 -1.16 -4.33
CA LEU A 105 3.87 -1.77 -4.21
C LEU A 105 3.81 -3.13 -4.93
N GLU A 106 4.40 -3.23 -6.12
CA GLU A 106 4.46 -4.47 -6.89
C GLU A 106 5.29 -5.54 -6.18
N GLU A 107 6.42 -5.15 -5.59
CA GLU A 107 7.24 -6.01 -4.74
C GLU A 107 6.45 -6.52 -3.52
N ALA A 108 5.78 -5.64 -2.79
CA ALA A 108 4.95 -6.02 -1.65
C ALA A 108 3.79 -6.96 -2.05
N LEU A 109 3.16 -6.71 -3.20
CA LEU A 109 2.11 -7.59 -3.74
C LEU A 109 2.65 -8.95 -4.14
N GLN A 110 3.86 -9.01 -4.70
CA GLN A 110 4.52 -10.27 -5.05
C GLN A 110 4.77 -11.11 -3.81
N ILE A 111 5.43 -10.54 -2.79
CA ILE A 111 5.68 -11.20 -1.51
C ILE A 111 4.38 -11.71 -0.91
N PHE A 112 3.35 -10.84 -0.84
CA PHE A 112 2.06 -11.22 -0.29
C PHE A 112 1.41 -12.37 -1.07
N ASN A 113 1.35 -12.30 -2.40
CA ASN A 113 0.66 -13.31 -3.20
C ASN A 113 1.37 -14.67 -3.22
N GLN A 114 2.71 -14.69 -3.08
CA GLN A 114 3.48 -15.93 -3.00
C GLN A 114 3.25 -16.69 -1.69
N ASN A 115 2.96 -15.96 -0.61
CA ASN A 115 2.88 -16.51 0.74
C ASN A 115 1.44 -16.61 1.31
N LYS A 116 0.42 -16.18 0.56
CA LYS A 116 -1.00 -16.20 0.97
C LYS A 116 -1.66 -17.60 0.96
N THR A 117 -0.89 -18.68 1.11
CA THR A 117 -1.38 -20.07 1.04
C THR A 117 -2.31 -20.45 2.18
#